data_AF-A0A5N8XN43-F1
#
_entry.id   AF-A0A5N8XN43-F1
#
_cell.length_a   1.000
_cell.length_b   1.000
_cell.length_c   1.000
_cell.angle_alpha   90.00
_cell.angle_beta   90.00
_cell.angle_gamma   90.00
#
_symmetry.space_group_name_H-M   'P 1'
#
loop_
_entity.id
_entity.type
_entity.pdbx_description
1 polymer ?
#
loop_
_entity_poly.entity_id
_entity_poly.type
_entity_poly.pdbx_seq_one_letter_code
_entity_poly.pdbx_strand_id
1 'polypeptide(L)'
;APLLALAREVAREQGRDLHDTSVGGASDANFVAALGLPVLCGMGAVGDGAHAQGEFIHPDTVPAQTALVAGLLGRLAQPLGG
;
A
#
# COMPACT_ATOMS: atom_id res chain seq x y z
N ALA A 1 -12.28 -3.88 6.10
CA ALA A 1 -11.50 -4.25 4.90
C ALA A 1 -10.32 -5.14 5.32
N PRO A 2 -10.42 -6.47 5.15
CA PRO A 2 -9.42 -7.42 5.66
C PRO A 2 -7.99 -7.15 5.16
N LEU A 3 -7.83 -6.77 3.89
CA LEU A 3 -6.52 -6.48 3.30
C LEU A 3 -5.85 -5.24 3.92
N LEU A 4 -6.61 -4.18 4.21
CA LEU A 4 -6.10 -2.99 4.91
C LEU A 4 -5.71 -3.31 6.35
N ALA A 5 -6.49 -4.15 7.04
CA ALA A 5 -6.14 -4.59 8.40
C ALA A 5 -4.80 -5.35 8.41
N LEU A 6 -4.58 -6.24 7.45
CA LEU A 6 -3.33 -6.97 7.30
C LEU A 6 -2.14 -6.04 7.05
N ALA A 7 -2.31 -5.02 6.17
CA ALA A 7 -1.29 -4.02 5.93
C ALA A 7 -0.96 -3.19 7.19
N ARG A 8 -1.98 -2.85 8.00
CA ARG A 8 -1.79 -2.17 9.28
C ARG A 8 -1.03 -3.01 10.30
N GLU A 9 -1.26 -4.31 10.35
CA GLU A 9 -0.49 -5.21 11.23
C GLU A 9 1.00 -5.22 10.84
N VAL A 10 1.31 -5.35 9.55
CA VAL A 10 2.69 -5.28 9.05
C VAL A 10 3.33 -3.92 9.36
N ALA A 11 2.59 -2.83 9.20
CA ALA A 11 3.08 -1.49 9.53
C ALA A 11 3.38 -1.35 11.04
N ARG A 12 2.51 -1.87 11.90
CA ARG A 12 2.69 -1.83 13.36
C ARG A 12 3.93 -2.61 13.81
N GLU A 13 4.23 -3.73 13.17
CA GLU A 13 5.47 -4.49 13.43
C GLU A 13 6.74 -3.71 13.05
N GLN A 14 6.62 -2.74 12.15
CA GLN A 14 7.69 -1.80 11.80
C GLN A 14 7.70 -0.55 12.69
N GLY A 15 6.85 -0.49 13.72
CA GLY A 15 6.70 0.69 14.59
C GLY A 15 6.01 1.88 13.91
N ARG A 16 5.25 1.65 12.84
CA ARG A 16 4.53 2.68 12.07
C ARG A 16 3.03 2.53 12.23
N ASP A 17 2.31 3.65 12.20
CA ASP A 17 0.86 3.64 12.03
C ASP A 17 0.52 3.88 10.55
N LEU A 18 -0.39 3.07 10.01
CA LEU A 18 -0.79 3.13 8.60
C LEU A 18 -2.22 3.65 8.49
N HIS A 19 -2.32 4.89 8.02
CA HIS A 19 -3.58 5.55 7.73
C HIS A 19 -3.99 5.32 6.28
N ASP A 20 -5.27 5.08 6.06
CA ASP A 20 -5.88 5.17 4.74
C ASP A 20 -6.32 6.61 4.48
N THR A 21 -6.43 6.95 3.21
CA THR A 21 -6.96 8.24 2.78
C THR A 21 -7.82 8.04 1.53
N SER A 22 -8.81 8.91 1.37
CA SER A 22 -9.55 9.04 0.13
C SER A 22 -9.02 10.25 -0.60
N VAL A 23 -8.49 10.03 -1.80
CA VAL A 23 -8.03 11.08 -2.71
C VAL A 23 -8.89 11.06 -3.97
N GLY A 24 -9.00 12.21 -4.64
CA GLY A 24 -9.53 12.25 -6.00
C GLY A 24 -8.56 11.57 -6.97
N GLY A 25 -9.08 10.95 -8.03
CA GLY A 25 -8.27 10.35 -9.10
C GLY A 25 -8.69 8.93 -9.47
N ALA A 26 -7.84 8.28 -10.26
CA ALA A 26 -8.02 6.91 -10.72
C ALA A 26 -6.68 6.15 -10.72
N SER A 27 -6.77 4.84 -10.58
CA SER A 27 -5.66 3.88 -10.62
C SER A 27 -6.18 2.54 -11.14
N ASP A 28 -5.29 1.59 -11.44
CA ASP A 28 -5.68 0.23 -11.82
C ASP A 28 -6.49 -0.49 -10.72
N ALA A 29 -6.30 -0.09 -9.46
CA ALA A 29 -7.08 -0.62 -8.34
C ALA A 29 -8.58 -0.32 -8.48
N ASN A 30 -8.98 0.74 -9.19
CA ASN A 30 -10.40 1.01 -9.43
C ASN A 30 -11.07 -0.10 -10.25
N PHE A 31 -10.38 -0.67 -11.24
CA PHE A 31 -10.91 -1.78 -12.02
C PHE A 31 -11.02 -3.06 -11.19
N VAL A 32 -10.01 -3.36 -10.36
CA VAL A 32 -10.05 -4.53 -9.46
C VAL A 32 -11.16 -4.39 -8.42
N ALA A 33 -11.31 -3.19 -7.83
CA ALA A 33 -12.37 -2.90 -6.87
C ALA A 33 -13.77 -3.04 -7.48
N ALA A 34 -13.96 -2.64 -8.75
CA ALA A 34 -15.23 -2.79 -9.46
C ALA A 34 -15.66 -4.26 -9.64
N LEU A 35 -14.71 -5.21 -9.57
CA LEU A 35 -14.99 -6.65 -9.58
C LEU A 35 -15.37 -7.19 -8.19
N GLY A 36 -15.45 -6.34 -7.16
CA GLY A 36 -15.70 -6.75 -5.77
C GLY A 36 -14.50 -7.42 -5.09
N LEU A 37 -13.31 -7.35 -5.70
CA LEU A 37 -12.10 -7.97 -5.17
C LEU A 37 -11.35 -7.00 -4.22
N PRO A 38 -10.78 -7.50 -3.10
CA PRO A 38 -9.97 -6.67 -2.22
C PRO A 38 -8.71 -6.17 -2.93
N VAL A 39 -8.47 -4.85 -2.89
CA VAL A 39 -7.28 -4.21 -3.45
C VAL A 39 -6.91 -2.98 -2.63
N LEU A 40 -5.60 -2.70 -2.51
CA LEU A 40 -5.08 -1.47 -1.94
C LEU A 40 -4.38 -0.66 -3.03
N CYS A 41 -4.64 0.64 -3.06
CA CYS A 41 -3.93 1.61 -3.88
C CYS A 41 -2.94 2.40 -3.02
N GLY A 42 -1.95 3.06 -3.64
CA GLY A 42 -1.06 3.99 -2.94
C GLY A 42 0.03 3.32 -2.09
N MET A 43 0.37 2.05 -2.36
CA MET A 43 1.41 1.30 -1.63
C MET A 43 2.84 1.61 -2.10
N GLY A 44 3.01 2.65 -2.92
CA GLY A 44 4.28 3.02 -3.56
C GLY A 44 5.16 3.94 -2.71
N ALA A 45 6.12 4.59 -3.38
CA ALA A 45 7.01 5.57 -2.78
C ALA A 45 6.22 6.76 -2.19
N VAL A 46 6.73 7.33 -1.10
CA VAL A 46 6.19 8.57 -0.53
C VAL A 46 6.82 9.75 -1.25
N GLY A 47 6.00 10.66 -1.74
CA GLY A 47 6.42 11.77 -2.58
C GLY A 47 5.23 12.64 -2.97
N ASP A 48 5.44 13.57 -3.88
CA ASP A 48 4.40 14.47 -4.37
C ASP A 48 4.72 14.96 -5.80
N GLY A 49 3.76 15.67 -6.41
CA GLY A 49 3.90 16.29 -7.71
C GLY A 49 3.84 15.29 -8.87
N ALA A 50 3.16 14.15 -8.70
CA ALA A 50 3.01 13.16 -9.76
C ALA A 50 2.55 13.80 -11.08
N HIS A 51 3.27 13.52 -12.17
CA HIS A 51 3.05 14.11 -13.49
C HIS A 51 3.38 15.61 -13.62
N ALA A 52 4.18 16.17 -12.72
CA ALA A 52 4.66 17.55 -12.79
C ALA A 52 6.19 17.63 -12.87
N GLN A 53 6.73 18.76 -13.36
CA GLN A 53 8.19 18.99 -13.41
C GLN A 53 8.85 18.89 -12.03
N GLY A 54 8.11 19.23 -10.97
CA GLY A 54 8.57 19.14 -9.59
C GLY A 54 8.25 17.82 -8.92
N GLU A 55 8.02 16.73 -9.65
CA GLU A 55 7.80 15.39 -9.07
C GLU A 55 9.00 14.94 -8.25
N PHE A 56 8.76 14.42 -7.04
CA PHE A 56 9.82 13.90 -6.19
C PHE A 56 9.33 12.78 -5.26
N ILE A 57 10.29 12.05 -4.69
CA ILE A 57 10.07 11.11 -3.59
C ILE A 57 10.99 11.45 -2.42
N HIS A 58 10.66 10.98 -1.22
CA HIS A 58 11.54 11.01 -0.05
C HIS A 58 12.33 9.70 0.02
N PRO A 59 13.64 9.68 -0.32
CA PRO A 59 14.41 8.43 -0.41
C PRO A 59 14.45 7.65 0.91
N ASP A 60 14.51 8.35 2.04
CA ASP A 60 14.55 7.75 3.37
C ASP A 60 13.28 6.94 3.72
N THR A 61 12.18 7.14 3.00
CA THR A 61 10.92 6.39 3.18
C THR A 61 10.88 5.08 2.41
N VAL A 62 11.73 4.93 1.38
CA VAL A 62 11.71 3.78 0.48
C VAL A 62 11.91 2.45 1.23
N PRO A 63 12.90 2.31 2.13
CA PRO A 63 13.09 1.06 2.87
C PRO A 63 11.85 0.62 3.65
N ALA A 64 11.16 1.57 4.31
CA ALA A 64 9.97 1.28 5.09
C ALA A 64 8.78 0.89 4.19
N GLN A 65 8.59 1.54 3.04
CA GLN A 65 7.54 1.14 2.09
C GLN A 65 7.83 -0.22 1.45
N THR A 66 9.08 -0.51 1.10
CA THR A 66 9.48 -1.82 0.60
C THR A 66 9.24 -2.91 1.65
N ALA A 67 9.61 -2.67 2.91
CA ALA A 67 9.36 -3.62 3.99
C ALA A 67 7.86 -3.87 4.22
N LEU A 68 7.02 -2.82 4.12
CA LEU A 68 5.56 -2.95 4.21
C LEU A 68 4.99 -3.84 3.12
N VAL A 69 5.36 -3.59 1.86
CA VAL A 69 4.89 -4.40 0.72
C VAL A 69 5.41 -5.83 0.82
N ALA A 70 6.69 -6.03 1.14
CA ALA A 70 7.28 -7.36 1.29
C ALA A 70 6.63 -8.16 2.43
N GLY A 71 6.39 -7.53 3.58
CA GLY A 71 5.72 -8.17 4.71
C GLY A 71 4.27 -8.55 4.38
N LEU A 72 3.54 -7.69 3.67
CA LEU A 72 2.19 -7.99 3.21
C LEU A 72 2.17 -9.16 2.22
N LEU A 73 3.06 -9.17 1.23
CA LEU A 73 3.21 -10.28 0.29
C LEU A 73 3.56 -11.58 1.01
N GLY A 74 4.46 -11.54 2.00
CA GLY A 74 4.82 -12.70 2.80
C GLY A 74 3.63 -13.33 3.53
N ARG A 75 2.73 -12.50 4.08
CA ARG A 75 1.49 -12.98 4.73
C ARG A 75 0.47 -13.53 3.75
N LEU A 76 0.34 -12.90 2.58
CA LEU A 76 -0.57 -13.36 1.52
C LEU A 76 -0.07 -14.63 0.82
N ALA A 77 1.25 -14.83 0.77
CA ALA A 77 1.90 -15.99 0.16
C ALA A 77 1.93 -17.22 1.08
N GLN A 78 1.60 -17.07 2.37
CA GLN A 78 1.32 -18.26 3.18
C GLN A 78 0.12 -18.99 2.54
N PRO A 79 0.17 -20.33 2.43
CA PRO A 79 -0.97 -21.07 1.91
C PRO A 79 -2.20 -20.65 2.71
N LEU A 80 -3.29 -20.29 2.00
CA LEU A 80 -4.60 -20.24 2.64
C LEU A 80 -4.77 -21.62 3.29
N GLY A 81 -4.68 -21.69 4.61
CA GLY A 81 -4.96 -22.90 5.35
C GLY A 81 -6.36 -23.35 4.91
N GLY A 82 -6.42 -24.55 4.33
CA GLY A 82 -7.68 -25.16 3.90
C GLY A 82 -8.63 -25.40 5.06
#